data_AF-A0A9P5H9K2-F1
#
_entry.id   AF-A0A9P5H9K2-F1
#
_cell.length_a   1.000
_cell.length_b   1.000
_cell.length_c   1.000
_cell.angle_alpha   90.00
_cell.angle_beta   90.00
_cell.angle_gamma   90.00
#
_symmetry.space_group_name_H-M   'P 1'
#
loop_
_entity.id
_entity.type
_entity.pdbx_description
1 polymer ?
#
loop_
_entity_poly.entity_id
_entity_poly.type
_entity_poly.pdbx_seq_one_letter_code
_entity_poly.pdbx_strand_id
1 'polypeptide(L)'
;MGYFMHSLKLQPGENVVILDCEHPNQAYGWLSLRSLGVEVRQVPTESEKDGFVTTANANTFAAYVDDKTRAIGISSIMFHSGQWNDVTDICAAYRPRGIHVLADLTQQVGFTDVDVQALGVSAAAFSLHKGLNCPLGLAALYVHEDFIRDLDPTPPIVGYGSVSNTSEDFMIPNGPIEFHPSARRYEHANMNLMAASAARAFLQFYLDIMGPEDVKDHLYSLGDALREKCKRLGMQEMPVQEAANSTFEGMNESPDLATQAQSELQLGLDGSLIYHGPTSIYRAQTGNQAQRAIKDSKTQPPLYSGSESNFSHVLEHFGINIDDEVIAKALMQFFKWQYPQFMFIYREGFLRDHLGDRVNCKYWSSALLLSICALGTLMSTDEEDRRSSEQFFTAAESILMVTGMTMPSIVTVQAFLCLAFYEIGRGNLSKGWGFSGIAFRIAQDLGFQKDPKNWISYDASLTTDEDVEIRRRIYWGCYISDKLISLILGRPVFLYYDDAEVEPIQQQPCAPFPTR
;
A
#
# COMPACT_ATOMS: atom_id res chain seq x y z
N MET A 1 -20.33 8.07 -11.16
CA MET A 1 -20.98 8.67 -12.34
C MET A 1 -21.34 7.63 -13.41
N GLY A 2 -20.41 6.80 -13.89
CA GLY A 2 -20.68 5.81 -14.97
C GLY A 2 -21.95 4.96 -14.77
N TYR A 3 -22.15 4.36 -13.60
CA TYR A 3 -23.37 3.59 -13.31
C TYR A 3 -24.67 4.42 -13.42
N PHE A 4 -24.63 5.69 -13.02
CA PHE A 4 -25.77 6.60 -13.10
C PHE A 4 -26.11 6.97 -14.56
N MET A 5 -25.12 7.04 -15.45
CA MET A 5 -25.37 7.33 -16.88
C MET A 5 -26.31 6.30 -17.53
N HIS A 6 -26.29 5.05 -17.05
CA HIS A 6 -27.23 4.01 -17.53
C HIS A 6 -28.68 4.24 -17.06
N SER A 7 -28.92 5.06 -16.02
CA SER A 7 -30.27 5.43 -15.59
C SER A 7 -30.99 6.35 -16.56
N LEU A 8 -30.27 7.00 -17.47
CA LEU A 8 -30.84 7.86 -18.51
C LEU A 8 -31.71 7.08 -19.51
N LYS A 9 -31.54 5.75 -19.60
CA LYS A 9 -32.28 4.86 -20.52
C LYS A 9 -32.33 5.38 -21.96
N LEU A 10 -31.19 5.87 -22.44
CA LEU A 10 -31.05 6.36 -23.80
C LEU A 10 -31.41 5.26 -24.81
N GLN A 11 -32.11 5.67 -25.85
CA GLN A 11 -32.60 4.78 -26.90
C GLN A 11 -31.63 4.70 -28.08
N PRO A 12 -31.63 3.59 -28.84
CA PRO A 12 -30.88 3.48 -30.07
C PRO A 12 -31.17 4.66 -31.01
N GLY A 13 -30.11 5.29 -31.52
CA GLY A 13 -30.19 6.47 -32.40
C GLY A 13 -30.24 7.82 -31.68
N GLU A 14 -30.35 7.86 -30.36
CA GLU A 14 -30.08 9.07 -29.57
C GLU A 14 -28.58 9.31 -29.42
N ASN A 15 -28.20 10.53 -29.07
CA ASN A 15 -26.79 10.89 -28.90
C ASN A 15 -26.48 11.61 -27.59
N VAL A 16 -25.21 11.50 -27.19
CA VAL A 16 -24.58 12.27 -26.12
C VAL A 16 -23.35 12.96 -26.66
N VAL A 17 -23.03 14.12 -26.09
CA VAL A 17 -21.90 14.94 -26.51
C VAL A 17 -20.92 15.14 -25.36
N ILE A 18 -19.63 14.94 -25.60
CA ILE A 18 -18.54 15.11 -24.63
C ILE A 18 -17.36 15.82 -25.31
N LEU A 19 -16.41 16.36 -24.54
CA LEU A 19 -15.11 16.76 -25.11
C LEU A 19 -14.26 15.52 -25.43
N ASP A 20 -13.39 15.61 -26.44
CA ASP A 20 -12.44 14.54 -26.80
C ASP A 20 -11.34 14.32 -25.73
N CYS A 21 -11.10 15.32 -24.89
CA CYS A 21 -10.09 15.33 -23.84
C CYS A 21 -10.61 14.99 -22.44
N GLU A 22 -11.88 14.55 -22.32
CA GLU A 22 -12.48 14.16 -21.04
C GLU A 22 -11.66 13.11 -20.28
N HIS A 23 -11.75 13.15 -18.95
CA HIS A 23 -11.10 12.15 -18.11
C HIS A 23 -11.61 10.73 -18.46
N PRO A 24 -10.74 9.70 -18.56
CA PRO A 24 -11.17 8.36 -18.97
C PRO A 24 -12.33 7.76 -18.15
N ASN A 25 -12.34 7.96 -16.82
CA ASN A 25 -13.44 7.49 -15.96
C ASN A 25 -14.80 8.16 -16.26
N GLN A 26 -14.81 9.34 -16.87
CA GLN A 26 -16.01 10.00 -17.36
C GLN A 26 -16.33 9.54 -18.79
N ALA A 27 -15.35 9.59 -19.69
CA ALA A 27 -15.52 9.28 -21.10
C ALA A 27 -15.96 7.83 -21.34
N TYR A 28 -15.35 6.84 -20.68
CA TYR A 28 -15.68 5.43 -20.89
C TYR A 28 -17.10 5.07 -20.46
N GLY A 29 -17.65 5.78 -19.47
CA GLY A 29 -19.06 5.64 -19.10
C GLY A 29 -19.98 5.91 -20.29
N TRP A 30 -19.76 7.04 -20.99
CA TRP A 30 -20.50 7.38 -22.21
C TRP A 30 -20.21 6.43 -23.35
N LEU A 31 -18.93 6.18 -23.64
CA LEU A 31 -18.49 5.33 -24.76
C LEU A 31 -19.06 3.90 -24.67
N SER A 32 -19.27 3.37 -23.46
CA SER A 32 -19.88 2.06 -23.26
C SER A 32 -21.32 1.97 -23.82
N LEU A 33 -22.05 3.09 -23.86
CA LEU A 33 -23.42 3.15 -24.37
C LEU A 33 -23.52 2.96 -25.88
N ARG A 34 -22.40 3.02 -26.62
CA ARG A 34 -22.36 2.67 -28.05
C ARG A 34 -22.87 1.26 -28.32
N SER A 35 -22.65 0.33 -27.38
CA SER A 35 -23.17 -1.03 -27.46
C SER A 35 -24.71 -1.12 -27.42
N LEU A 36 -25.37 -0.06 -26.92
CA LEU A 36 -26.83 0.08 -26.88
C LEU A 36 -27.37 0.86 -28.09
N GLY A 37 -26.53 1.18 -29.08
CA GLY A 37 -26.91 1.96 -30.25
C GLY A 37 -26.98 3.47 -30.03
N VAL A 38 -26.45 3.98 -28.91
CA VAL A 38 -26.32 5.41 -28.62
C VAL A 38 -25.08 5.96 -29.33
N GLU A 39 -25.22 7.09 -30.02
CA GLU A 39 -24.09 7.79 -30.60
C GLU A 39 -23.37 8.64 -29.53
N VAL A 40 -22.04 8.53 -29.45
CA VAL A 40 -21.23 9.35 -28.52
C VAL A 40 -20.34 10.24 -29.35
N ARG A 41 -20.70 11.53 -29.42
CA ARG A 41 -20.01 12.57 -30.19
C ARG A 41 -18.96 13.22 -29.33
N GLN A 42 -17.73 13.26 -29.83
CA GLN A 42 -16.60 13.91 -29.17
C GLN A 42 -16.34 15.23 -29.89
N VAL A 43 -16.42 16.33 -29.14
CA VAL A 43 -16.10 17.67 -29.60
C VAL A 43 -14.58 17.82 -29.55
N PRO A 44 -13.92 18.16 -30.66
CA PRO A 44 -12.49 18.41 -30.68
C PRO A 44 -12.12 19.56 -29.75
N THR A 45 -11.08 19.35 -28.95
CA THR A 45 -10.53 20.42 -28.11
C THR A 45 -9.82 21.44 -28.97
N GLU A 46 -10.26 22.69 -28.91
CA GLU A 46 -9.61 23.82 -29.60
C GLU A 46 -8.53 24.45 -28.72
N SER A 47 -7.54 25.07 -29.34
CA SER A 47 -6.50 25.84 -28.65
C SER A 47 -6.41 27.24 -29.24
N GLU A 48 -6.15 28.20 -28.36
CA GLU A 48 -5.87 29.58 -28.69
C GLU A 48 -4.52 29.71 -29.40
N LYS A 49 -4.28 30.87 -30.02
CA LYS A 49 -3.07 31.14 -30.82
C LYS A 49 -1.78 31.08 -30.02
N ASP A 50 -1.86 31.23 -28.71
CA ASP A 50 -0.77 31.18 -27.74
C ASP A 50 -0.60 29.78 -27.10
N GLY A 51 -1.38 28.79 -27.53
CA GLY A 51 -1.25 27.38 -27.13
C GLY A 51 -2.11 26.96 -25.93
N PHE A 52 -2.85 27.88 -25.32
CA PHE A 52 -3.79 27.55 -24.25
C PHE A 52 -5.05 26.90 -24.79
N VAL A 53 -5.64 25.98 -24.02
CA VAL A 53 -6.90 25.36 -24.43
C VAL A 53 -8.05 26.33 -24.19
N THR A 54 -8.87 26.54 -25.22
CA THR A 54 -10.04 27.39 -25.16
C THR A 54 -11.06 26.79 -24.18
N THR A 55 -11.45 27.52 -23.13
CA THR A 55 -12.55 27.14 -22.22
C THR A 55 -13.79 26.70 -22.99
N ALA A 56 -14.30 25.49 -22.69
CA ALA A 56 -15.53 25.01 -23.31
C ALA A 56 -16.75 25.72 -22.69
N ASN A 57 -17.66 26.16 -23.56
CA ASN A 57 -18.92 26.82 -23.20
C ASN A 57 -20.05 26.29 -24.10
N ALA A 58 -21.25 26.87 -24.05
CA ALA A 58 -22.37 26.39 -24.88
C ALA A 58 -22.06 26.42 -26.38
N ASN A 59 -21.36 27.44 -26.88
CA ASN A 59 -21.02 27.54 -28.30
C ASN A 59 -20.08 26.41 -28.76
N THR A 60 -19.20 25.91 -27.89
CA THR A 60 -18.34 24.75 -28.16
C THR A 60 -19.14 23.51 -28.56
N PHE A 61 -20.32 23.31 -27.95
CA PHE A 61 -21.17 22.14 -28.20
C PHE A 61 -22.18 22.37 -29.33
N ALA A 62 -22.40 23.60 -29.77
CA ALA A 62 -23.53 23.98 -30.63
C ALA A 62 -23.62 23.19 -31.95
N ALA A 63 -22.48 22.91 -32.59
CA ALA A 63 -22.43 22.17 -33.86
C ALA A 63 -22.66 20.66 -33.70
N TYR A 64 -22.56 20.13 -32.48
CA TYR A 64 -22.65 18.69 -32.18
C TYR A 64 -23.98 18.30 -31.54
N VAL A 65 -24.78 19.30 -31.15
CA VAL A 65 -26.09 19.13 -30.52
C VAL A 65 -27.20 19.23 -31.56
N ASP A 66 -28.09 18.23 -31.57
CA ASP A 66 -29.28 18.17 -32.42
C ASP A 66 -30.53 17.71 -31.63
N ASP A 67 -31.63 17.48 -32.32
CA ASP A 67 -32.91 17.06 -31.72
C ASP A 67 -32.86 15.65 -31.11
N LYS A 68 -31.82 14.86 -31.40
CA LYS A 68 -31.59 13.54 -30.82
C LYS A 68 -30.60 13.57 -29.66
N THR A 69 -30.00 14.72 -29.36
CA THR A 69 -29.12 14.88 -28.20
C THR A 69 -29.94 14.79 -26.91
N ARG A 70 -29.44 14.01 -25.95
CA ARG A 70 -30.08 13.83 -24.63
C ARG A 70 -29.21 14.24 -23.47
N ALA A 71 -27.89 14.17 -23.62
CA ALA A 71 -26.98 14.56 -22.57
C ALA A 71 -25.68 15.19 -23.09
N ILE A 72 -25.13 16.07 -22.27
CA ILE A 72 -23.76 16.58 -22.36
C ILE A 72 -23.00 16.11 -21.12
N GLY A 73 -21.89 15.43 -21.33
CA GLY A 73 -20.93 15.07 -20.27
C GLY A 73 -19.74 16.02 -20.32
N ILE A 74 -19.41 16.62 -19.17
CA ILE A 74 -18.35 17.64 -19.11
C ILE A 74 -17.60 17.58 -17.77
N SER A 75 -16.27 17.67 -17.79
CA SER A 75 -15.50 17.95 -16.57
C SER A 75 -15.48 19.45 -16.32
N SER A 76 -15.79 19.91 -15.10
CA SER A 76 -15.77 21.36 -14.81
C SER A 76 -14.36 21.93 -14.86
N ILE A 77 -13.36 21.15 -14.44
CA ILE A 77 -11.94 21.43 -14.63
C ILE A 77 -11.29 20.18 -15.24
N MET A 78 -10.63 20.35 -16.38
CA MET A 78 -9.94 19.27 -17.08
C MET A 78 -8.70 18.80 -16.31
N PHE A 79 -8.55 17.48 -16.15
CA PHE A 79 -7.49 16.91 -15.32
C PHE A 79 -6.07 17.12 -15.83
N HIS A 80 -5.90 17.26 -17.15
CA HIS A 80 -4.59 17.36 -17.80
C HIS A 80 -4.19 18.82 -18.04
N SER A 81 -5.13 19.67 -18.46
CA SER A 81 -4.85 21.07 -18.84
C SER A 81 -5.12 22.07 -17.72
N GLY A 82 -5.94 21.71 -16.73
CA GLY A 82 -6.47 22.67 -15.76
C GLY A 82 -7.48 23.65 -16.35
N GLN A 83 -7.92 23.45 -17.60
CA GLN A 83 -8.94 24.26 -18.26
C GLN A 83 -10.23 24.23 -17.44
N TRP A 84 -10.70 25.40 -17.03
CA TRP A 84 -11.97 25.57 -16.34
C TRP A 84 -13.07 25.84 -17.36
N ASN A 85 -14.03 24.93 -17.46
CA ASN A 85 -15.15 24.98 -18.40
C ASN A 85 -16.34 25.74 -17.82
N ASP A 86 -17.05 26.48 -18.68
CA ASP A 86 -18.23 27.26 -18.29
C ASP A 86 -19.47 26.36 -18.23
N VAL A 87 -19.53 25.53 -17.19
CA VAL A 87 -20.64 24.60 -16.95
C VAL A 87 -21.98 25.35 -16.80
N THR A 88 -21.96 26.56 -16.22
CA THR A 88 -23.16 27.38 -16.03
C THR A 88 -23.76 27.80 -17.36
N ASP A 89 -22.95 28.30 -18.30
CA ASP A 89 -23.38 28.68 -19.64
C ASP A 89 -23.94 27.46 -20.41
N ILE A 90 -23.25 26.31 -20.35
CA ILE A 90 -23.69 25.05 -20.96
C ILE A 90 -25.06 24.64 -20.39
N CYS A 91 -25.22 24.64 -19.07
CA CYS A 91 -26.49 24.31 -18.42
C CYS A 91 -27.61 25.26 -18.83
N ALA A 92 -27.36 26.57 -18.83
CA ALA A 92 -28.34 27.59 -19.19
C ALA A 92 -28.82 27.45 -20.65
N ALA A 93 -27.93 27.09 -21.56
CA ALA A 93 -28.26 26.92 -22.98
C ALA A 93 -29.03 25.63 -23.28
N TYR A 94 -28.69 24.52 -22.62
CA TYR A 94 -29.13 23.19 -23.04
C TYR A 94 -30.19 22.54 -22.15
N ARG A 95 -30.21 22.81 -20.84
CA ARG A 95 -31.25 22.24 -19.97
C ARG A 95 -32.67 22.65 -20.35
N PRO A 96 -32.96 23.92 -20.74
CA PRO A 96 -34.30 24.31 -21.19
C PRO A 96 -34.76 23.56 -22.46
N ARG A 97 -33.83 22.96 -23.21
CA ARG A 97 -34.10 22.15 -24.41
C ARG A 97 -34.33 20.68 -24.09
N GLY A 98 -34.34 20.29 -22.81
CA GLY A 98 -34.46 18.91 -22.36
C GLY A 98 -33.16 18.11 -22.47
N ILE A 99 -32.00 18.77 -22.65
CA ILE A 99 -30.69 18.12 -22.70
C ILE A 99 -30.07 18.17 -21.32
N HIS A 100 -29.77 17.00 -20.75
CA HIS A 100 -29.21 16.88 -19.41
C HIS A 100 -27.71 17.18 -19.41
N VAL A 101 -27.22 17.87 -18.37
CA VAL A 101 -25.79 18.15 -18.20
C VAL A 101 -25.28 17.40 -16.98
N LEU A 102 -24.31 16.51 -17.20
CA LEU A 102 -23.68 15.70 -16.16
C LEU A 102 -22.23 16.15 -16.00
N ALA A 103 -21.89 16.70 -14.83
CA ALA A 103 -20.59 17.29 -14.57
C ALA A 103 -19.67 16.40 -13.71
N ASP A 104 -18.39 16.28 -14.09
CA ASP A 104 -17.34 15.81 -13.19
C ASP A 104 -16.70 17.02 -12.50
N LEU A 105 -16.88 17.12 -11.18
CA LEU A 105 -16.36 18.20 -10.34
C LEU A 105 -15.11 17.79 -9.55
N THR A 106 -14.53 16.63 -9.86
CA THR A 106 -13.42 16.03 -9.10
C THR A 106 -12.19 16.94 -8.98
N GLN A 107 -11.91 17.78 -9.98
CA GLN A 107 -10.79 18.73 -9.95
C GLN A 107 -11.20 20.14 -9.46
N GLN A 108 -12.47 20.35 -9.12
CA GLN A 108 -12.97 21.63 -8.63
C GLN A 108 -13.29 21.58 -7.12
N VAL A 109 -13.97 20.52 -6.69
CA VAL A 109 -14.39 20.37 -5.28
C VAL A 109 -13.17 20.21 -4.36
N GLY A 110 -13.10 21.05 -3.33
CA GLY A 110 -12.00 21.13 -2.37
C GLY A 110 -10.88 22.11 -2.76
N PHE A 111 -11.03 22.81 -3.88
CA PHE A 111 -10.09 23.86 -4.32
C PHE A 111 -10.72 25.24 -4.51
N THR A 112 -12.06 25.31 -4.57
CA THR A 112 -12.85 26.54 -4.72
C THR A 112 -14.22 26.33 -4.09
N ASP A 113 -14.99 27.40 -3.91
CA ASP A 113 -16.41 27.29 -3.61
C ASP A 113 -17.17 26.69 -4.81
N VAL A 114 -18.18 25.86 -4.51
CA VAL A 114 -18.98 25.13 -5.50
C VAL A 114 -20.43 25.05 -5.05
N ASP A 115 -21.30 25.75 -5.78
CA ASP A 115 -22.75 25.62 -5.66
C ASP A 115 -23.32 24.87 -6.86
N VAL A 116 -23.65 23.60 -6.66
CA VAL A 116 -24.22 22.73 -7.70
C VAL A 116 -25.62 23.16 -8.16
N GLN A 117 -26.37 23.89 -7.33
CA GLN A 117 -27.67 24.45 -7.72
C GLN A 117 -27.47 25.66 -8.63
N ALA A 118 -26.53 26.54 -8.28
CA ALA A 118 -26.17 27.70 -9.11
C ALA A 118 -25.56 27.29 -10.47
N LEU A 119 -24.75 26.22 -10.50
CA LEU A 119 -24.25 25.63 -11.75
C LEU A 119 -25.37 25.09 -12.64
N GLY A 120 -26.53 24.78 -12.08
CA GLY A 120 -27.67 24.28 -12.81
C GLY A 120 -27.45 22.91 -13.45
N VAL A 121 -26.58 22.05 -12.91
CA VAL A 121 -26.33 20.71 -13.47
C VAL A 121 -27.50 19.75 -13.23
N SER A 122 -27.70 18.77 -14.13
CA SER A 122 -28.67 17.68 -13.89
C SER A 122 -28.13 16.68 -12.89
N ALA A 123 -26.84 16.35 -12.98
CA ALA A 123 -26.12 15.62 -11.94
C ALA A 123 -24.65 16.03 -11.92
N ALA A 124 -24.00 15.86 -10.78
CA ALA A 124 -22.57 16.09 -10.61
C ALA A 124 -21.95 15.02 -9.73
N ALA A 125 -20.71 14.63 -10.04
CA ALA A 125 -19.97 13.69 -9.20
C ALA A 125 -18.57 14.22 -8.93
N PHE A 126 -18.04 13.85 -7.77
CA PHE A 126 -16.65 14.13 -7.41
C PHE A 126 -16.10 13.08 -6.46
N SER A 127 -14.81 12.82 -6.57
CA SER A 127 -14.09 11.97 -5.63
C SER A 127 -13.60 12.77 -4.42
N LEU A 128 -13.60 12.17 -3.22
CA LEU A 128 -13.18 12.88 -2.02
C LEU A 128 -11.66 12.82 -1.75
N HIS A 129 -10.91 12.00 -2.47
CA HIS A 129 -9.48 11.79 -2.23
C HIS A 129 -8.55 12.82 -2.89
N LYS A 130 -9.11 13.79 -3.61
CA LYS A 130 -8.36 14.90 -4.24
C LYS A 130 -8.41 16.14 -3.35
N GLY A 131 -9.12 17.20 -3.77
CA GLY A 131 -9.18 18.46 -3.03
C GLY A 131 -9.69 18.33 -1.60
N LEU A 132 -10.49 17.31 -1.31
CA LEU A 132 -11.02 17.04 0.03
C LEU A 132 -10.12 16.15 0.91
N ASN A 133 -8.91 15.79 0.47
CA ASN A 133 -7.89 15.08 1.26
C ASN A 133 -8.40 13.86 2.06
N CYS A 134 -9.40 13.15 1.54
CA CYS A 134 -9.94 11.95 2.18
C CYS A 134 -9.20 10.68 1.73
N PRO A 135 -9.27 9.58 2.50
CA PRO A 135 -8.85 8.27 2.02
C PRO A 135 -9.56 7.89 0.71
N LEU A 136 -8.88 7.08 -0.12
CA LEU A 136 -9.45 6.47 -1.31
C LEU A 136 -10.70 5.62 -0.96
N GLY A 137 -11.64 5.52 -1.90
CA GLY A 137 -12.82 4.66 -1.78
C GLY A 137 -14.10 5.36 -1.33
N LEU A 138 -14.18 6.69 -1.41
CA LEU A 138 -15.43 7.45 -1.25
C LEU A 138 -15.57 8.55 -2.32
N ALA A 139 -16.77 8.67 -2.88
CA ALA A 139 -17.17 9.67 -3.86
C ALA A 139 -18.60 10.13 -3.56
N ALA A 140 -18.99 11.29 -4.07
CA ALA A 140 -20.33 11.82 -3.96
C ALA A 140 -20.98 11.93 -5.34
N LEU A 141 -22.31 11.77 -5.37
CA LEU A 141 -23.16 12.02 -6.53
C LEU A 141 -24.29 12.95 -6.09
N TYR A 142 -24.33 14.14 -6.69
CA TYR A 142 -25.46 15.03 -6.67
C TYR A 142 -26.36 14.73 -7.87
N VAL A 143 -27.68 14.69 -7.66
CA VAL A 143 -28.68 14.63 -8.73
C VAL A 143 -29.74 15.68 -8.41
N HIS A 144 -30.06 16.51 -9.40
CA HIS A 144 -31.06 17.57 -9.25
C HIS A 144 -32.44 16.99 -8.92
N GLU A 145 -33.21 17.64 -8.06
CA GLU A 145 -34.46 17.10 -7.52
C GLU A 145 -35.52 16.86 -8.61
N ASP A 146 -35.69 17.81 -9.53
CA ASP A 146 -36.62 17.60 -10.65
C ASP A 146 -36.16 16.46 -11.56
N PHE A 147 -34.85 16.29 -11.72
CA PHE A 147 -34.30 15.28 -12.61
C PHE A 147 -34.43 13.87 -12.04
N ILE A 148 -34.14 13.67 -10.75
CA ILE A 148 -34.27 12.35 -10.12
C ILE A 148 -35.72 11.84 -10.13
N ARG A 149 -36.70 12.74 -10.08
CA ARG A 149 -38.14 12.44 -10.14
C ARG A 149 -38.58 11.93 -11.51
N ASP A 150 -37.99 12.46 -12.58
CA ASP A 150 -38.32 12.08 -13.96
C ASP A 150 -37.57 10.82 -14.43
N LEU A 151 -36.49 10.45 -13.75
CA LEU A 151 -35.73 9.23 -14.02
C LEU A 151 -36.49 7.97 -13.57
N ASP A 152 -36.22 6.86 -14.26
CA ASP A 152 -36.73 5.55 -13.83
C ASP A 152 -36.31 5.26 -12.38
N PRO A 153 -37.25 4.85 -11.51
CA PRO A 153 -36.95 4.59 -10.10
C PRO A 153 -36.06 3.36 -9.89
N THR A 154 -35.93 2.47 -10.87
CA THR A 154 -35.09 1.27 -10.80
C THR A 154 -33.65 1.61 -11.20
N PRO A 155 -32.69 1.53 -10.25
CA PRO A 155 -31.29 1.80 -10.57
C PRO A 155 -30.70 0.66 -11.44
N PRO A 156 -29.70 0.95 -12.29
CA PRO A 156 -29.06 -0.06 -13.15
C PRO A 156 -28.37 -1.19 -12.39
N ILE A 157 -27.93 -0.90 -11.16
CA ILE A 157 -27.37 -1.87 -10.22
C ILE A 157 -28.13 -1.68 -8.91
N VAL A 158 -28.70 -2.76 -8.40
CA VAL A 158 -29.44 -2.78 -7.13
C VAL A 158 -28.56 -3.36 -6.04
N GLY A 159 -28.47 -2.67 -4.91
CA GLY A 159 -27.88 -3.21 -3.69
C GLY A 159 -28.70 -2.85 -2.45
N TYR A 160 -28.25 -3.29 -1.28
CA TYR A 160 -28.95 -3.07 -0.01
C TYR A 160 -29.22 -1.57 0.24
N GLY A 161 -28.23 -0.71 -0.04
CA GLY A 161 -28.37 0.74 0.13
C GLY A 161 -29.39 1.39 -0.81
N SER A 162 -29.83 0.69 -1.86
CA SER A 162 -30.77 1.23 -2.84
C SER A 162 -32.23 1.16 -2.39
N VAL A 163 -32.55 0.26 -1.45
CA VAL A 163 -33.90 -0.17 -1.08
C VAL A 163 -34.38 0.57 0.17
N SER A 164 -35.58 1.16 0.13
CA SER A 164 -36.15 1.93 1.24
C SER A 164 -37.00 1.11 2.21
N ASN A 165 -37.51 -0.05 1.78
CA ASN A 165 -38.40 -0.90 2.57
C ASN A 165 -37.72 -2.17 3.11
N THR A 166 -36.45 -2.06 3.52
CA THR A 166 -35.71 -3.15 4.17
C THR A 166 -36.27 -3.46 5.56
N SER A 167 -36.30 -4.74 5.97
CA SER A 167 -36.69 -5.11 7.33
C SER A 167 -35.57 -4.88 8.35
N GLU A 168 -35.94 -4.66 9.61
CA GLU A 168 -34.99 -4.45 10.72
C GLU A 168 -34.14 -5.69 11.02
N ASP A 169 -34.66 -6.88 10.73
CA ASP A 169 -33.97 -8.17 10.91
C ASP A 169 -33.11 -8.57 9.69
N PHE A 170 -33.00 -7.70 8.69
CA PHE A 170 -32.26 -7.92 7.42
C PHE A 170 -32.75 -9.11 6.59
N MET A 171 -33.93 -9.66 6.90
CA MET A 171 -34.55 -10.73 6.12
C MET A 171 -35.21 -10.16 4.85
N ILE A 172 -35.19 -10.94 3.77
CA ILE A 172 -35.77 -10.52 2.49
C ILE A 172 -37.31 -10.59 2.61
N PRO A 173 -38.04 -9.46 2.50
CA PRO A 173 -39.50 -9.48 2.57
C PRO A 173 -40.11 -10.12 1.31
N ASN A 174 -41.28 -10.76 1.44
CA ASN A 174 -42.03 -11.33 0.30
C ASN A 174 -42.77 -10.28 -0.56
N GLY A 175 -42.66 -8.99 -0.20
CA GLY A 175 -43.33 -7.87 -0.87
C GLY A 175 -42.54 -7.27 -2.05
N PRO A 176 -43.08 -6.24 -2.72
CA PRO A 176 -42.35 -5.53 -3.77
C PRO A 176 -41.12 -4.81 -3.20
N ILE A 177 -40.07 -4.68 -4.01
CA ILE A 177 -38.91 -3.85 -3.70
C ILE A 177 -39.27 -2.38 -3.93
N GLU A 178 -39.10 -1.55 -2.90
CA GLU A 178 -39.24 -0.10 -3.03
C GLU A 178 -37.86 0.53 -2.99
N PHE A 179 -37.52 1.31 -4.02
CA PHE A 179 -36.25 2.04 -4.07
C PHE A 179 -36.39 3.40 -3.40
N HIS A 180 -35.29 3.92 -2.85
CA HIS A 180 -35.27 5.29 -2.34
C HIS A 180 -35.71 6.30 -3.42
N PRO A 181 -36.53 7.30 -3.08
CA PRO A 181 -36.97 8.32 -4.04
C PRO A 181 -35.87 9.33 -4.39
N SER A 182 -34.77 9.34 -3.63
CA SER A 182 -33.62 10.21 -3.84
C SER A 182 -32.44 9.48 -4.48
N ALA A 183 -31.33 10.20 -4.72
CA ALA A 183 -30.09 9.62 -5.23
C ALA A 183 -29.50 8.49 -4.36
N ARG A 184 -29.99 8.28 -3.13
CA ARG A 184 -29.65 7.11 -2.31
C ARG A 184 -29.92 5.79 -3.01
N ARG A 185 -30.85 5.75 -3.98
CA ARG A 185 -31.08 4.54 -4.80
C ARG A 185 -29.86 4.10 -5.61
N TYR A 186 -28.82 4.93 -5.71
CA TYR A 186 -27.55 4.59 -6.35
C TYR A 186 -26.45 4.16 -5.35
N GLU A 187 -26.77 4.08 -4.05
CA GLU A 187 -25.91 3.47 -3.05
C GLU A 187 -26.01 1.94 -3.18
N HIS A 188 -24.85 1.27 -3.25
CA HIS A 188 -24.81 -0.17 -3.50
C HIS A 188 -24.76 -0.99 -2.20
N ALA A 189 -23.68 -0.85 -1.44
CA ALA A 189 -23.41 -1.64 -0.25
C ALA A 189 -23.11 -0.73 0.95
N ASN A 190 -22.46 -1.29 1.98
CA ASN A 190 -22.05 -0.55 3.16
C ASN A 190 -21.20 0.66 2.77
N MET A 191 -21.57 1.82 3.31
CA MET A 191 -20.79 3.04 3.19
C MET A 191 -19.41 2.85 3.85
N ASN A 192 -18.36 3.40 3.25
CA ASN A 192 -17.05 3.47 3.87
C ASN A 192 -17.07 4.45 5.06
N LEU A 193 -17.41 3.95 6.25
CA LEU A 193 -17.57 4.77 7.46
C LEU A 193 -16.27 5.49 7.88
N MET A 194 -15.10 4.90 7.57
CA MET A 194 -13.81 5.52 7.84
C MET A 194 -13.59 6.74 6.94
N ALA A 195 -13.81 6.58 5.63
CA ALA A 195 -13.70 7.68 4.69
C ALA A 195 -14.77 8.76 4.95
N ALA A 196 -15.99 8.37 5.35
CA ALA A 196 -17.04 9.32 5.71
C ALA A 196 -16.69 10.14 6.97
N SER A 197 -16.07 9.49 7.97
CA SER A 197 -15.59 10.17 9.18
C SER A 197 -14.46 11.15 8.87
N ALA A 198 -13.51 10.75 8.01
CA ALA A 198 -12.43 11.62 7.54
C ALA A 198 -12.98 12.79 6.71
N ALA A 199 -13.95 12.54 5.83
CA ALA A 199 -14.61 13.55 5.03
C ALA A 199 -15.29 14.61 5.88
N ARG A 200 -16.04 14.20 6.92
CA ARG A 200 -16.66 15.15 7.84
C ARG A 200 -15.62 16.03 8.53
N ALA A 201 -14.52 15.45 9.00
CA ALA A 201 -13.45 16.21 9.67
C ALA A 201 -12.77 17.20 8.72
N PHE A 202 -12.41 16.76 7.51
CA PHE A 202 -11.76 17.64 6.54
C PHE A 202 -12.70 18.71 6.00
N LEU A 203 -13.97 18.39 5.73
CA LEU A 203 -14.97 19.37 5.29
C LEU A 203 -15.16 20.47 6.34
N GLN A 204 -15.24 20.12 7.62
CA GLN A 204 -15.31 21.12 8.69
C GLN A 204 -14.08 22.04 8.69
N PHE A 205 -12.88 21.46 8.57
CA PHE A 205 -11.64 22.23 8.51
C PHE A 205 -11.57 23.12 7.26
N TYR A 206 -11.95 22.59 6.11
CA TYR A 206 -11.98 23.30 4.84
C TYR A 206 -12.95 24.49 4.87
N LEU A 207 -14.17 24.28 5.36
CA LEU A 207 -15.22 25.30 5.36
C LEU A 207 -15.03 26.35 6.46
N ASP A 208 -14.65 25.94 7.67
CA ASP A 208 -14.61 26.85 8.83
C ASP A 208 -13.27 27.55 9.02
N ILE A 209 -12.17 26.89 8.64
CA ILE A 209 -10.82 27.33 8.97
C ILE A 209 -10.06 27.76 7.71
N MET A 210 -10.06 26.93 6.67
CA MET A 210 -9.31 27.24 5.45
C MET A 210 -10.00 28.30 4.59
N GLY A 211 -11.32 28.19 4.41
CA GLY A 211 -12.08 29.07 3.52
C GLY A 211 -11.91 28.68 2.04
N PRO A 212 -12.97 28.29 1.32
CA PRO A 212 -12.87 27.92 -0.11
C PRO A 212 -12.24 28.99 -1.01
N GLU A 213 -12.57 30.27 -0.80
CA GLU A 213 -12.02 31.39 -1.58
C GLU A 213 -10.54 31.65 -1.23
N ASP A 214 -10.16 31.56 0.04
CA ASP A 214 -8.76 31.72 0.46
C ASP A 214 -7.87 30.60 -0.11
N VAL A 215 -8.39 29.37 -0.14
CA VAL A 215 -7.72 28.22 -0.78
C VAL A 215 -7.53 28.48 -2.27
N LYS A 216 -8.58 28.92 -2.95
CA LYS A 216 -8.53 29.25 -4.37
C LYS A 216 -7.47 30.32 -4.64
N ASP A 217 -7.55 31.46 -3.97
CA ASP A 217 -6.62 32.58 -4.15
C ASP A 217 -5.17 32.15 -3.88
N HIS A 218 -4.94 31.35 -2.84
CA HIS A 218 -3.63 30.80 -2.55
C HIS A 218 -3.12 29.90 -3.69
N LEU A 219 -3.94 28.99 -4.21
CA LEU A 219 -3.56 28.09 -5.30
C LEU A 219 -3.27 28.86 -6.60
N TYR A 220 -4.06 29.88 -6.92
CA TYR A 220 -3.77 30.77 -8.04
C TYR A 220 -2.43 31.49 -7.86
N SER A 221 -2.14 31.99 -6.65
CA SER A 221 -0.86 32.65 -6.36
C SER A 221 0.35 31.72 -6.56
N LEU A 222 0.21 30.44 -6.18
CA LEU A 222 1.24 29.42 -6.40
C LEU A 222 1.38 29.07 -7.88
N GLY A 223 0.27 28.94 -8.59
CA GLY A 223 0.23 28.73 -10.03
C GLY A 223 0.95 29.85 -10.79
N ASP A 224 0.65 31.09 -10.46
CA ASP A 224 1.28 32.27 -11.10
C ASP A 224 2.77 32.35 -10.79
N ALA A 225 3.17 32.09 -9.54
CA ALA A 225 4.58 32.03 -9.16
C ALA A 225 5.34 30.91 -9.89
N LEU A 226 4.69 29.75 -10.11
CA LEU A 226 5.26 28.65 -10.88
C LEU A 226 5.43 29.04 -12.35
N ARG A 227 4.38 29.57 -12.99
CA ARG A 227 4.41 30.03 -14.39
C ARG A 227 5.51 31.07 -14.60
N GLU A 228 5.62 32.05 -13.71
CA GLU A 228 6.65 33.09 -13.80
C GLU A 228 8.06 32.50 -13.74
N LYS A 229 8.32 31.56 -12.82
CA LYS A 229 9.63 30.89 -12.70
C LYS A 229 9.94 30.02 -13.91
N CYS A 230 8.97 29.26 -14.42
CA CYS A 230 9.14 28.46 -15.63
C CYS A 230 9.51 29.35 -16.83
N LYS A 231 8.81 30.48 -17.02
CA LYS A 231 9.14 31.46 -18.06
C LYS A 231 10.56 31.99 -17.95
N ARG A 232 11.04 32.30 -16.73
CA ARG A 232 12.43 32.74 -16.50
C ARG A 232 13.48 31.67 -16.82
N LEU A 233 13.12 30.39 -16.69
CA LEU A 233 13.97 29.25 -17.05
C LEU A 233 13.92 28.89 -18.54
N GLY A 234 13.15 29.62 -19.35
CA GLY A 234 12.94 29.31 -20.76
C GLY A 234 12.07 28.07 -20.99
N MET A 235 11.36 27.60 -19.96
CA MET A 235 10.37 26.53 -20.09
C MET A 235 9.07 27.10 -20.66
N GLN A 236 8.55 26.47 -21.70
CA GLN A 236 7.24 26.79 -22.26
C GLN A 236 6.17 25.91 -21.63
N GLU A 237 5.01 26.49 -21.33
CA GLU A 237 3.82 25.72 -20.98
C GLU A 237 3.41 24.92 -22.22
N MET A 238 3.29 23.59 -22.08
CA MET A 238 3.05 22.70 -23.21
C MET A 238 1.60 22.86 -23.70
N PRO A 239 1.37 23.05 -25.01
CA PRO A 239 0.04 22.99 -25.59
C PRO A 239 -0.56 21.60 -25.37
N VAL A 240 -1.82 21.58 -24.98
CA VAL A 240 -2.48 20.34 -24.53
C VAL A 240 -2.69 19.31 -25.64
N GLN A 241 -2.79 19.75 -26.89
CA GLN A 241 -2.84 18.83 -28.04
C GLN A 241 -1.53 18.04 -28.19
N GLU A 242 -0.38 18.62 -27.82
CA GLU A 242 0.89 17.88 -27.75
C GLU A 242 0.96 17.02 -26.49
N ALA A 243 0.43 17.48 -25.35
CA ALA A 243 0.35 16.66 -24.13
C ALA A 243 -0.53 15.42 -24.32
N ALA A 244 -1.70 15.55 -24.95
CA ALA A 244 -2.64 14.44 -25.20
C ALA A 244 -2.14 13.44 -26.25
N ASN A 245 -1.41 13.91 -27.27
CA ASN A 245 -0.78 13.03 -28.27
C ASN A 245 0.54 12.40 -27.76
N SER A 246 1.31 13.12 -26.93
CA SER A 246 2.51 12.59 -26.28
C SER A 246 2.21 11.48 -25.27
N THR A 247 0.97 11.41 -24.78
CA THR A 247 0.51 10.32 -23.90
C THR A 247 0.23 8.98 -24.58
N PHE A 248 0.44 8.83 -25.90
CA PHE A 248 0.33 7.51 -26.56
C PHE A 248 1.54 7.09 -27.42
N GLU A 249 2.33 8.01 -27.97
CA GLU A 249 3.55 7.63 -28.71
C GLU A 249 4.79 7.52 -27.82
N GLY A 250 4.84 8.23 -26.69
CA GLY A 250 5.93 8.12 -25.71
C GLY A 250 5.83 6.90 -24.79
N MET A 251 4.68 6.19 -24.75
CA MET A 251 4.49 5.03 -23.87
C MET A 251 4.88 3.69 -24.50
N ASN A 252 5.13 3.63 -25.81
CA ASN A 252 5.65 2.41 -26.45
C ASN A 252 7.18 2.35 -26.51
N GLU A 253 7.89 3.42 -26.13
CA GLU A 253 9.34 3.42 -25.88
C GLU A 253 9.73 4.20 -24.60
N SER A 254 8.83 4.25 -23.62
CA SER A 254 9.25 4.53 -22.23
C SER A 254 9.67 3.20 -21.62
N PRO A 255 10.81 3.11 -20.91
CA PRO A 255 11.17 1.89 -20.19
C PRO A 255 10.17 1.70 -19.05
N ASP A 256 9.09 0.99 -19.33
CA ASP A 256 8.46 0.07 -18.40
C ASP A 256 8.31 0.65 -16.97
N LEU A 257 7.61 1.78 -16.82
CA LEU A 257 7.35 2.40 -15.52
C LEU A 257 6.43 1.53 -14.64
N ALA A 258 5.63 0.63 -15.24
CA ALA A 258 4.92 -0.44 -14.54
C ALA A 258 5.86 -1.58 -14.09
N THR A 259 6.99 -1.75 -14.75
CA THR A 259 8.03 -2.74 -14.41
C THR A 259 9.11 -2.13 -13.51
N GLN A 260 9.08 -0.81 -13.30
CA GLN A 260 9.96 -0.12 -12.36
C GLN A 260 9.36 0.07 -10.98
N ALA A 261 8.10 -0.25 -10.69
CA ALA A 261 7.62 -0.32 -9.30
C ALA A 261 7.95 -1.69 -8.67
N GLN A 262 9.16 -2.20 -8.87
CA GLN A 262 9.65 -3.38 -8.17
C GLN A 262 10.34 -2.93 -6.89
N SER A 263 10.02 -3.59 -5.79
CA SER A 263 10.74 -3.41 -4.54
C SER A 263 12.19 -3.89 -4.67
N GLU A 264 13.11 -3.14 -4.10
CA GLU A 264 14.55 -3.30 -4.31
C GLU A 264 15.29 -3.36 -2.97
N LEU A 265 16.33 -4.19 -2.91
CA LEU A 265 17.27 -4.25 -1.79
C LEU A 265 18.42 -3.27 -2.07
N GLN A 266 18.64 -2.30 -1.17
CA GLN A 266 19.69 -1.30 -1.31
C GLN A 266 20.73 -1.41 -0.19
N LEU A 267 21.98 -1.10 -0.48
CA LEU A 267 23.06 -1.08 0.52
C LEU A 267 22.88 0.07 1.52
N GLY A 268 22.74 -0.28 2.79
CA GLY A 268 22.83 0.60 3.94
C GLY A 268 24.25 1.13 4.17
N LEU A 269 24.36 2.12 5.06
CA LEU A 269 25.63 2.80 5.37
C LEU A 269 26.66 1.87 6.05
N ASP A 270 26.19 0.81 6.69
CA ASP A 270 26.99 -0.22 7.35
C ASP A 270 27.36 -1.38 6.40
N GLY A 271 26.90 -1.33 5.14
CA GLY A 271 27.11 -2.38 4.14
C GLY A 271 26.09 -3.51 4.18
N SER A 272 25.05 -3.45 5.03
CA SER A 272 23.93 -4.39 5.02
C SER A 272 22.93 -4.07 3.88
N LEU A 273 22.15 -5.04 3.42
CA LEU A 273 21.07 -4.79 2.47
C LEU A 273 19.75 -4.53 3.19
N ILE A 274 19.10 -3.43 2.84
CA ILE A 274 17.83 -2.97 3.40
C ILE A 274 16.77 -2.98 2.29
N TYR A 275 15.60 -3.53 2.61
CA TYR A 275 14.47 -3.58 1.69
C TYR A 275 13.73 -2.25 1.60
N HIS A 276 13.56 -1.75 0.38
CA HIS A 276 12.71 -0.61 0.08
C HIS A 276 11.54 -1.03 -0.79
N GLY A 277 10.32 -0.81 -0.28
CA GLY A 277 9.09 -1.06 -1.02
C GLY A 277 8.93 -0.14 -2.24
N PRO A 278 7.99 -0.46 -3.15
CA PRO A 278 7.83 0.25 -4.43
C PRO A 278 7.43 1.73 -4.28
N THR A 279 6.94 2.13 -3.11
CA THR A 279 6.56 3.50 -2.77
C THR A 279 7.64 4.26 -2.00
N SER A 280 8.82 3.67 -1.79
CA SER A 280 9.87 4.29 -0.97
C SER A 280 10.53 5.45 -1.68
N ILE A 281 10.51 6.64 -1.06
CA ILE A 281 11.19 7.85 -1.54
C ILE A 281 12.73 7.76 -1.49
N TYR A 282 13.28 6.76 -0.76
CA TYR A 282 14.72 6.57 -0.61
C TYR A 282 15.40 5.91 -1.83
N ARG A 283 14.62 5.59 -2.87
CA ARG A 283 15.07 4.87 -4.07
C ARG A 283 16.27 5.51 -4.81
N ALA A 284 16.41 6.83 -4.79
CA ALA A 284 17.21 7.56 -5.77
C ALA A 284 18.51 8.22 -5.26
N GLN A 285 18.86 8.14 -3.96
CA GLN A 285 19.94 8.98 -3.41
C GLN A 285 21.07 8.24 -2.67
N THR A 286 20.86 7.00 -2.24
CA THR A 286 21.83 6.26 -1.40
C THR A 286 22.84 5.43 -2.20
N GLY A 287 22.47 4.89 -3.38
CA GLY A 287 23.35 3.99 -4.15
C GLY A 287 24.72 4.58 -4.50
N ASN A 288 24.77 5.84 -4.95
CA ASN A 288 26.02 6.52 -5.30
C ASN A 288 26.83 7.01 -4.08
N GLN A 289 26.17 7.27 -2.94
CA GLN A 289 26.86 7.67 -1.70
C GLN A 289 27.40 6.45 -0.93
N ALA A 290 26.63 5.37 -0.84
CA ALA A 290 27.04 4.12 -0.19
C ALA A 290 28.18 3.43 -0.97
N GLN A 291 28.14 3.38 -2.31
CA GLN A 291 29.25 2.84 -3.11
C GLN A 291 30.55 3.65 -2.98
N ARG A 292 30.47 4.96 -2.76
CA ARG A 292 31.63 5.81 -2.44
C ARG A 292 32.11 5.58 -1.00
N ALA A 293 31.20 5.51 -0.04
CA ALA A 293 31.51 5.23 1.36
C ALA A 293 32.18 3.85 1.56
N ILE A 294 31.78 2.81 0.82
CA ILE A 294 32.40 1.47 0.86
C ILE A 294 33.81 1.45 0.24
N LYS A 295 34.06 2.29 -0.77
CA LYS A 295 35.42 2.47 -1.32
C LYS A 295 36.35 3.15 -0.34
N ASP A 296 35.83 4.09 0.46
CA ASP A 296 36.59 4.81 1.48
C ASP A 296 36.69 4.04 2.81
N SER A 297 35.72 3.17 3.15
CA SER A 297 35.70 2.40 4.41
C SER A 297 36.70 1.25 4.49
N LYS A 298 37.41 0.92 3.40
CA LYS A 298 38.59 0.02 3.45
C LYS A 298 39.70 0.53 4.38
N THR A 299 39.57 1.74 4.94
CA THR A 299 40.52 2.35 5.87
C THR A 299 39.93 2.72 7.24
N GLN A 300 38.65 2.42 7.52
CA GLN A 300 38.07 2.65 8.85
C GLN A 300 37.65 1.35 9.53
N PRO A 301 37.95 1.17 10.84
CA PRO A 301 37.45 0.02 11.58
C PRO A 301 35.91 0.05 11.59
N PRO A 302 35.24 -1.12 11.61
CA PRO A 302 33.78 -1.18 11.72
C PRO A 302 33.34 -0.36 12.94
N LEU A 303 32.32 0.46 12.76
CA LEU A 303 31.87 1.44 13.75
C LEU A 303 31.44 0.81 15.09
N TYR A 304 31.29 -0.50 15.16
CA TYR A 304 31.19 -1.28 16.39
C TYR A 304 31.87 -2.64 16.21
N SER A 305 33.08 -2.79 16.75
CA SER A 305 33.74 -4.10 16.88
C SER A 305 33.13 -4.89 18.04
N GLY A 306 32.48 -6.01 17.73
CA GLY A 306 32.35 -7.15 18.64
C GLY A 306 31.23 -7.08 19.67
N SER A 307 30.08 -7.68 19.35
CA SER A 307 29.13 -8.20 20.33
C SER A 307 29.73 -9.30 21.23
N GLU A 308 30.93 -9.78 20.92
CA GLU A 308 31.65 -10.81 21.67
C GLU A 308 32.29 -10.30 22.97
N SER A 309 32.69 -9.02 23.08
CA SER A 309 33.52 -8.57 24.20
C SER A 309 32.82 -8.61 25.57
N ASN A 310 31.49 -8.82 25.59
CA ASN A 310 30.69 -8.78 26.80
C ASN A 310 29.96 -10.10 27.12
N PHE A 311 30.14 -11.20 26.38
CA PHE A 311 29.36 -12.42 26.64
C PHE A 311 29.57 -13.00 28.04
N SER A 312 30.83 -13.14 28.47
CA SER A 312 31.17 -13.56 29.84
C SER A 312 30.59 -12.64 30.90
N HIS A 313 30.63 -11.32 30.67
CA HIS A 313 30.04 -10.32 31.56
C HIS A 313 28.51 -10.40 31.64
N VAL A 314 27.84 -10.72 30.53
CA VAL A 314 26.39 -10.94 30.51
C VAL A 314 26.05 -12.16 31.35
N LEU A 315 26.77 -13.28 31.19
CA LEU A 315 26.55 -14.48 31.98
C LEU A 315 26.75 -14.23 33.48
N GLU A 316 27.82 -13.52 33.84
CA GLU A 316 28.09 -13.14 35.24
C GLU A 316 26.99 -12.22 35.81
N HIS A 317 26.56 -11.21 35.05
CA HIS A 317 25.53 -10.26 35.48
C HIS A 317 24.18 -10.93 35.76
N PHE A 318 23.78 -11.90 34.93
CA PHE A 318 22.55 -12.64 35.10
C PHE A 318 22.70 -13.88 36.01
N GLY A 319 23.88 -14.09 36.59
CA GLY A 319 24.16 -15.22 37.48
C GLY A 319 24.04 -16.59 36.78
N ILE A 320 24.27 -16.63 35.47
CA ILE A 320 24.16 -17.85 34.68
C ILE A 320 25.48 -18.61 34.79
N ASN A 321 25.52 -19.63 35.65
CA ASN A 321 26.64 -20.56 35.70
C ASN A 321 26.45 -21.61 34.60
N ILE A 322 27.08 -21.38 33.45
CA ILE A 322 26.99 -22.28 32.31
C ILE A 322 28.00 -23.41 32.48
N ASP A 323 27.52 -24.57 32.89
CA ASP A 323 28.22 -25.82 32.57
C ASP A 323 27.90 -26.19 31.12
N ASP A 324 28.91 -26.58 30.34
CA ASP A 324 28.75 -27.02 28.94
C ASP A 324 27.71 -28.14 28.79
N GLU A 325 27.52 -28.94 29.85
CA GLU A 325 26.51 -29.98 29.94
C GLU A 325 25.08 -29.43 29.91
N VAL A 326 24.81 -28.30 30.57
CA VAL A 326 23.49 -27.65 30.59
C VAL A 326 23.17 -27.08 29.20
N ILE A 327 24.12 -26.43 28.54
CA ILE A 327 23.95 -25.99 27.15
C ILE A 327 23.67 -27.20 26.25
N ALA A 328 24.49 -28.25 26.33
CA ALA A 328 24.35 -29.43 25.47
C ALA A 328 22.96 -30.07 25.64
N LYS A 329 22.49 -30.20 26.89
CA LYS A 329 21.15 -30.71 27.22
C LYS A 329 20.06 -29.80 26.64
N ALA A 330 20.17 -28.48 26.81
CA ALA A 330 19.20 -27.53 26.29
C ALA A 330 19.14 -27.54 24.75
N LEU A 331 20.29 -27.53 24.07
CA LEU A 331 20.39 -27.66 22.61
C LEU A 331 19.74 -28.97 22.14
N MET A 332 20.00 -30.08 22.83
CA MET A 332 19.41 -31.38 22.51
C MET A 332 17.88 -31.33 22.60
N GLN A 333 17.33 -30.76 23.68
CA GLN A 333 15.88 -30.65 23.86
C GLN A 333 15.25 -29.73 22.79
N PHE A 334 15.87 -28.59 22.51
CA PHE A 334 15.40 -27.67 21.48
C PHE A 334 15.37 -28.34 20.09
N PHE A 335 16.47 -28.95 19.66
CA PHE A 335 16.55 -29.59 18.34
C PHE A 335 15.68 -30.85 18.22
N LYS A 336 15.36 -31.49 19.35
CA LYS A 336 14.48 -32.66 19.39
C LYS A 336 13.00 -32.28 19.31
N TRP A 337 12.57 -31.26 20.06
CA TRP A 337 11.15 -31.02 20.27
C TRP A 337 10.63 -29.74 19.60
N GLN A 338 11.40 -28.66 19.60
CA GLN A 338 10.97 -27.37 19.04
C GLN A 338 11.31 -27.24 17.55
N TYR A 339 12.55 -27.58 17.18
CA TYR A 339 13.07 -27.40 15.82
C TYR A 339 12.22 -28.04 14.71
N PRO A 340 11.71 -29.29 14.83
CA PRO A 340 10.97 -29.94 13.74
C PRO A 340 9.66 -29.23 13.35
N GLN A 341 9.10 -28.40 14.24
CA GLN A 341 7.82 -27.73 14.02
C GLN A 341 7.94 -26.46 13.17
N PHE A 342 9.08 -25.74 13.27
CA PHE A 342 9.19 -24.38 12.74
C PHE A 342 10.42 -24.11 11.87
N MET A 343 11.50 -24.90 12.03
CA MET A 343 12.70 -24.91 11.18
C MET A 343 13.32 -23.55 10.80
N PHE A 344 13.08 -22.47 11.56
CA PHE A 344 13.68 -21.16 11.30
C PHE A 344 15.15 -21.07 11.73
N ILE A 345 15.73 -22.13 12.32
CA ILE A 345 17.17 -22.22 12.67
C ILE A 345 17.77 -23.41 11.93
N TYR A 346 18.69 -23.16 10.99
CA TYR A 346 19.39 -24.26 10.34
C TYR A 346 20.41 -24.89 11.30
N ARG A 347 20.11 -26.10 11.78
CA ARG A 347 20.85 -26.78 12.86
C ARG A 347 22.34 -26.91 12.54
N GLU A 348 22.67 -27.36 11.34
CA GLU A 348 24.04 -27.64 10.93
C GLU A 348 24.88 -26.35 10.90
N GLY A 349 24.32 -25.26 10.36
CA GLY A 349 24.95 -23.94 10.36
C GLY A 349 25.16 -23.39 11.76
N PHE A 350 24.14 -23.49 12.63
CA PHE A 350 24.25 -23.04 14.02
C PHE A 350 25.31 -23.84 14.80
N LEU A 351 25.29 -25.17 14.72
CA LEU A 351 26.23 -26.02 15.47
C LEU A 351 27.67 -25.86 14.99
N ARG A 352 27.87 -25.67 13.68
CA ARG A 352 29.18 -25.37 13.10
C ARG A 352 29.77 -24.09 13.70
N ASP A 353 28.98 -23.03 13.76
CA ASP A 353 29.42 -21.74 14.31
C ASP A 353 29.57 -21.80 15.85
N HIS A 354 28.73 -22.58 16.54
CA HIS A 354 28.79 -22.72 18.00
C HIS A 354 30.03 -23.47 18.49
N LEU A 355 30.37 -24.58 17.81
CA LEU A 355 31.47 -25.49 18.15
C LEU A 355 32.79 -25.12 17.47
N GLY A 356 32.74 -24.27 16.44
CA GLY A 356 33.89 -23.83 15.65
C GLY A 356 34.54 -22.55 16.16
N ASP A 357 35.41 -21.98 15.32
CA ASP A 357 35.99 -20.65 15.56
C ASP A 357 34.92 -19.56 15.32
N ARG A 358 34.74 -18.69 16.30
CA ARG A 358 33.65 -17.69 16.32
C ARG A 358 34.00 -16.41 15.57
N VAL A 359 35.24 -16.28 15.09
CA VAL A 359 35.66 -15.16 14.24
C VAL A 359 34.84 -15.14 12.94
N ASN A 360 33.96 -14.14 12.82
CA ASN A 360 33.01 -13.93 11.71
C ASN A 360 31.91 -15.00 11.57
N CYS A 361 31.39 -15.53 12.68
CA CYS A 361 30.22 -16.41 12.66
C CYS A 361 28.96 -15.69 12.13
N LYS A 362 28.20 -16.36 11.26
CA LYS A 362 27.00 -15.81 10.60
C LYS A 362 25.70 -16.26 11.26
N TYR A 363 25.71 -17.46 11.84
CA TYR A 363 24.54 -18.18 12.31
C TYR A 363 24.55 -18.40 13.83
N TRP A 364 25.42 -17.69 14.55
CA TRP A 364 25.53 -17.75 15.99
C TRP A 364 25.58 -16.36 16.61
N SER A 365 24.94 -16.22 17.77
CA SER A 365 25.13 -15.08 18.67
C SER A 365 24.85 -15.50 20.11
N SER A 366 25.35 -14.74 21.07
CA SER A 366 25.05 -14.92 22.49
C SER A 366 23.54 -14.87 22.77
N ALA A 367 22.83 -13.89 22.20
CA ALA A 367 21.39 -13.77 22.32
C ALA A 367 20.67 -15.01 21.76
N LEU A 368 21.05 -15.47 20.55
CA LEU A 368 20.43 -16.64 19.93
C LEU A 368 20.66 -17.92 20.75
N LEU A 369 21.89 -18.14 21.23
CA LEU A 369 22.21 -19.28 22.08
C LEU A 369 21.36 -19.28 23.35
N LEU A 370 21.29 -18.15 24.05
CA LEU A 370 20.50 -18.01 25.27
C LEU A 370 19.00 -18.20 24.99
N SER A 371 18.47 -17.69 23.87
CA SER A 371 17.08 -17.92 23.46
C SER A 371 16.78 -19.39 23.17
N ILE A 372 17.71 -20.11 22.52
CA ILE A 372 17.60 -21.56 22.29
C ILE A 372 17.65 -22.31 23.62
N CYS A 373 18.56 -21.94 24.52
CA CYS A 373 18.66 -22.53 25.85
C CYS A 373 17.37 -22.34 26.64
N ALA A 374 16.79 -21.13 26.64
CA ALA A 374 15.54 -20.84 27.32
C ALA A 374 14.39 -21.75 26.87
N LEU A 375 14.21 -21.92 25.56
CA LEU A 375 13.20 -22.84 25.02
C LEU A 375 13.55 -24.31 25.31
N GLY A 376 14.81 -24.70 25.13
CA GLY A 376 15.27 -26.07 25.34
C GLY A 376 15.07 -26.55 26.78
N THR A 377 15.43 -25.72 27.76
CA THR A 377 15.25 -26.07 29.18
C THR A 377 13.79 -25.98 29.62
N LEU A 378 12.98 -25.08 29.04
CA LEU A 378 11.53 -25.05 29.28
C LEU A 378 10.84 -26.38 28.91
N MET A 379 11.36 -27.09 27.90
CA MET A 379 10.87 -28.39 27.44
C MET A 379 11.46 -29.58 28.21
N SER A 380 12.38 -29.34 29.16
CA SER A 380 12.95 -30.41 29.96
C SER A 380 11.91 -31.06 30.87
N THR A 381 12.05 -32.37 31.09
CA THR A 381 11.26 -33.09 32.08
C THR A 381 11.67 -32.74 33.50
N ASP A 382 12.91 -32.28 33.69
CA ASP A 382 13.48 -31.87 34.97
C ASP A 382 12.95 -30.50 35.41
N GLU A 383 12.52 -30.39 36.66
CA GLU A 383 12.02 -29.12 37.22
C GLU A 383 13.13 -28.07 37.38
N GLU A 384 14.34 -28.49 37.71
CA GLU A 384 15.45 -27.58 37.95
C GLU A 384 15.88 -26.89 36.65
N ASP A 385 15.99 -27.68 35.57
CA ASP A 385 16.20 -27.16 34.22
C ASP A 385 15.10 -26.16 33.84
N ARG A 386 13.81 -26.50 34.06
CA ARG A 386 12.70 -25.60 33.71
C ARG A 386 12.77 -24.29 34.48
N ARG A 387 13.26 -24.27 35.72
CA ARG A 387 13.45 -23.03 36.49
C ARG A 387 14.60 -22.18 35.93
N SER A 388 15.67 -22.81 35.43
CA SER A 388 16.79 -22.09 34.79
C SER A 388 16.39 -21.38 33.49
N SER A 389 15.31 -21.82 32.83
CA SER A 389 14.84 -21.28 31.55
C SER A 389 14.57 -19.76 31.58
N GLU A 390 14.10 -19.24 32.72
CA GLU A 390 13.79 -17.81 32.90
C GLU A 390 15.05 -16.94 32.95
N GLN A 391 16.16 -17.46 33.48
CA GLN A 391 17.44 -16.75 33.52
C GLN A 391 18.00 -16.58 32.10
N PHE A 392 18.00 -17.66 31.32
CA PHE A 392 18.41 -17.61 29.91
C PHE A 392 17.53 -16.66 29.09
N PHE A 393 16.22 -16.70 29.32
CA PHE A 393 15.27 -15.81 28.65
C PHE A 393 15.55 -14.33 28.97
N THR A 394 15.70 -13.98 30.25
CA THR A 394 15.90 -12.60 30.70
C THR A 394 17.21 -12.01 30.16
N ALA A 395 18.27 -12.81 30.12
CA ALA A 395 19.54 -12.41 29.55
C ALA A 395 19.43 -12.18 28.03
N ALA A 396 18.79 -13.10 27.30
CA ALA A 396 18.56 -12.95 25.86
C ALA A 396 17.69 -11.73 25.51
N GLU A 397 16.60 -11.53 26.25
CA GLU A 397 15.71 -10.37 26.07
C GLU A 397 16.46 -9.05 26.25
N SER A 398 17.30 -8.96 27.29
CA SER A 398 18.08 -7.75 27.56
C SER A 398 19.05 -7.40 26.44
N ILE A 399 19.73 -8.40 25.86
CA ILE A 399 20.64 -8.19 24.73
C ILE A 399 19.85 -7.73 23.50
N LEU A 400 18.74 -8.40 23.18
CA LEU A 400 17.95 -8.13 21.98
C LEU A 400 17.24 -6.78 22.02
N MET A 401 16.75 -6.36 23.19
CA MET A 401 16.08 -5.06 23.34
C MET A 401 17.05 -3.89 23.22
N VAL A 402 18.32 -4.08 23.58
CA VAL A 402 19.33 -3.02 23.52
C VAL A 402 20.01 -2.96 22.14
N THR A 403 20.36 -4.12 21.56
CA THR A 403 21.20 -4.18 20.36
C THR A 403 20.51 -4.76 19.14
N GLY A 404 19.51 -5.64 19.33
CA GLY A 404 18.86 -6.38 18.24
C GLY A 404 18.09 -5.47 17.28
N MET A 405 17.51 -4.38 17.76
CA MET A 405 16.78 -3.43 16.90
C MET A 405 17.69 -2.46 16.14
N THR A 406 18.91 -2.24 16.63
CA THR A 406 19.87 -1.32 16.00
C THR A 406 20.66 -2.01 14.88
N MET A 407 20.93 -3.31 15.05
CA MET A 407 21.67 -4.13 14.09
C MET A 407 20.81 -5.34 13.68
N PRO A 408 19.91 -5.18 12.70
CA PRO A 408 19.09 -6.28 12.21
C PRO A 408 19.99 -7.35 11.57
N SER A 409 19.77 -8.62 11.93
CA SER A 409 20.55 -9.74 11.42
C SER A 409 19.73 -11.03 11.40
N ILE A 410 20.22 -12.05 10.70
CA ILE A 410 19.62 -13.39 10.64
C ILE A 410 19.40 -13.94 12.06
N VAL A 411 20.43 -13.86 12.91
CA VAL A 411 20.38 -14.38 14.27
C VAL A 411 19.44 -13.59 15.16
N THR A 412 19.24 -12.29 14.88
CA THR A 412 18.25 -11.46 15.59
C THR A 412 16.82 -11.92 15.31
N VAL A 413 16.48 -12.21 14.04
CA VAL A 413 15.16 -12.75 13.66
C VAL A 413 14.90 -14.06 14.39
N GLN A 414 15.87 -14.97 14.35
CA GLN A 414 15.77 -16.29 14.98
C GLN A 414 15.60 -16.19 16.50
N ALA A 415 16.35 -15.30 17.15
CA ALA A 415 16.31 -15.12 18.59
C ALA A 415 14.96 -14.54 19.06
N PHE A 416 14.42 -13.52 18.36
CA PHE A 416 13.08 -13.00 18.67
C PHE A 416 11.97 -14.04 18.46
N LEU A 417 12.07 -14.90 17.43
CA LEU A 417 11.13 -16.02 17.27
C LEU A 417 11.23 -17.01 18.44
N CYS A 418 12.43 -17.34 18.89
CA CYS A 418 12.62 -18.18 20.07
C CYS A 418 11.97 -17.56 21.31
N LEU A 419 12.20 -16.26 21.58
CA LEU A 419 11.56 -15.58 22.70
C LEU A 419 10.03 -15.51 22.56
N ALA A 420 9.52 -15.35 21.34
CA ALA A 420 8.09 -15.35 21.06
C ALA A 420 7.43 -16.67 21.47
N PHE A 421 8.00 -17.81 21.04
CA PHE A 421 7.52 -19.13 21.40
C PHE A 421 7.66 -19.41 22.90
N TYR A 422 8.71 -18.91 23.55
CA TYR A 422 8.90 -19.06 24.99
C TYR A 422 7.76 -18.37 25.77
N GLU A 423 7.46 -17.11 25.45
CA GLU A 423 6.40 -16.36 26.13
C GLU A 423 5.01 -16.95 25.86
N ILE A 424 4.76 -17.42 24.63
CA ILE A 424 3.51 -18.14 24.30
C ILE A 424 3.40 -19.43 25.11
N GLY A 425 4.47 -20.22 25.20
CA GLY A 425 4.51 -21.45 25.99
C GLY A 425 4.29 -21.23 27.49
N ARG A 426 4.62 -20.03 28.00
CA ARG A 426 4.37 -19.60 29.39
C ARG A 426 2.98 -18.99 29.60
N GLY A 427 2.20 -18.77 28.54
CA GLY A 427 0.88 -18.12 28.59
C GLY A 427 0.89 -16.59 28.50
N ASN A 428 2.05 -15.97 28.28
CA ASN A 428 2.20 -14.52 28.11
C ASN A 428 1.95 -14.11 26.65
N LEU A 429 0.73 -14.33 26.19
CA LEU A 429 0.36 -14.30 24.77
C LEU A 429 0.63 -12.94 24.09
N SER A 430 0.40 -11.82 24.80
CA SER A 430 0.61 -10.48 24.24
C SER A 430 2.08 -10.18 23.99
N LYS A 431 2.97 -10.56 24.91
CA LYS A 431 4.41 -10.35 24.77
C LYS A 431 5.00 -11.26 23.69
N GLY A 432 4.59 -12.53 23.65
CA GLY A 432 5.00 -13.46 22.60
C GLY A 432 4.51 -13.05 21.20
N TRP A 433 3.28 -12.55 21.06
CA TRP A 433 2.80 -11.98 19.80
C TRP A 433 3.58 -10.71 19.40
N GLY A 434 3.93 -9.87 20.37
CA GLY A 434 4.79 -8.70 20.13
C GLY A 434 6.16 -9.09 19.56
N PHE A 435 6.82 -10.08 20.17
CA PHE A 435 8.14 -10.55 19.73
C PHE A 435 8.13 -11.19 18.35
N SER A 436 7.11 -12.00 18.04
CA SER A 436 6.96 -12.54 16.68
C SER A 436 6.76 -11.42 15.65
N GLY A 437 5.96 -10.39 15.97
CA GLY A 437 5.82 -9.21 15.13
C GLY A 437 7.11 -8.41 14.93
N ILE A 438 7.99 -8.32 15.94
CA ILE A 438 9.34 -7.73 15.78
C ILE A 438 10.18 -8.58 14.82
N ALA A 439 10.19 -9.90 15.01
CA ALA A 439 10.94 -10.80 14.13
C ALA A 439 10.49 -10.69 12.67
N PHE A 440 9.18 -10.62 12.40
CA PHE A 440 8.64 -10.49 11.04
C PHE A 440 9.04 -9.18 10.37
N ARG A 441 9.05 -8.07 11.12
CA ARG A 441 9.51 -6.77 10.60
C ARG A 441 10.99 -6.75 10.31
N ILE A 442 11.82 -7.32 11.19
CA ILE A 442 13.27 -7.45 10.93
C ILE A 442 13.51 -8.33 9.69
N ALA A 443 12.77 -9.43 9.54
CA ALA A 443 12.87 -10.28 8.35
C ALA A 443 12.50 -9.50 7.07
N GLN A 444 11.47 -8.66 7.13
CA GLN A 444 11.07 -7.80 6.00
C GLN A 444 12.10 -6.72 5.68
N ASP A 445 12.66 -6.09 6.71
CA ASP A 445 13.73 -5.09 6.61
C ASP A 445 14.96 -5.66 5.91
N LEU A 446 15.33 -6.89 6.26
CA LEU A 446 16.39 -7.65 5.60
C LEU A 446 15.97 -8.19 4.22
N GLY A 447 14.73 -8.02 3.78
CA GLY A 447 14.23 -8.45 2.47
C GLY A 447 14.03 -9.96 2.32
N PHE A 448 13.68 -10.69 3.39
CA PHE A 448 13.54 -12.14 3.37
C PHE A 448 12.38 -12.63 2.47
N GLN A 449 11.41 -11.77 2.16
CA GLN A 449 10.29 -12.01 1.23
C GLN A 449 10.71 -12.10 -0.24
N LYS A 450 11.96 -11.74 -0.57
CA LYS A 450 12.54 -11.86 -1.91
C LYS A 450 13.47 -13.07 -1.98
N ASP A 451 13.40 -13.82 -3.07
CA ASP A 451 14.30 -14.95 -3.24
C ASP A 451 15.77 -14.50 -3.26
N PRO A 452 16.66 -15.07 -2.40
CA PRO A 452 18.05 -14.65 -2.32
C PRO A 452 18.83 -14.82 -3.62
N LYS A 453 18.45 -15.77 -4.50
CA LYS A 453 19.14 -16.00 -5.78
C LYS A 453 19.09 -14.78 -6.71
N ASN A 454 18.05 -13.95 -6.58
CA ASN A 454 17.85 -12.81 -7.48
C ASN A 454 18.80 -11.64 -7.20
N TRP A 455 19.49 -11.64 -6.05
CA TRP A 455 20.31 -10.50 -5.61
C TRP A 455 21.60 -10.91 -4.88
N ILE A 456 21.97 -12.19 -4.94
CA ILE A 456 23.19 -12.75 -4.33
C ILE A 456 24.48 -12.00 -4.71
N SER A 457 24.50 -11.35 -5.88
CA SER A 457 25.65 -10.56 -6.35
C SER A 457 25.86 -9.24 -5.59
N TYR A 458 24.88 -8.80 -4.80
CA TYR A 458 24.90 -7.52 -4.09
C TYR A 458 25.01 -7.66 -2.56
N ASP A 459 24.96 -8.88 -2.02
CA ASP A 459 25.08 -9.15 -0.58
C ASP A 459 26.36 -9.92 -0.26
N ALA A 460 27.29 -9.27 0.46
CA ALA A 460 28.51 -9.91 0.92
C ALA A 460 28.27 -11.03 1.94
N SER A 461 27.10 -11.09 2.58
CA SER A 461 26.72 -12.14 3.53
C SER A 461 26.25 -13.45 2.87
N LEU A 462 25.84 -13.41 1.60
CA LEU A 462 25.39 -14.58 0.83
C LEU A 462 26.51 -15.09 -0.09
N THR A 463 27.36 -15.93 0.46
CA THR A 463 28.57 -16.43 -0.22
C THR A 463 28.43 -17.83 -0.80
N THR A 464 27.43 -18.59 -0.35
CA THR A 464 27.24 -20.00 -0.72
C THR A 464 25.78 -20.32 -1.02
N ASP A 465 25.54 -21.41 -1.76
CA ASP A 465 24.18 -21.94 -1.97
C ASP A 465 23.52 -22.40 -0.65
N GLU A 466 24.33 -22.76 0.35
CA GLU A 466 23.86 -23.04 1.71
C GLU A 466 23.25 -21.77 2.34
N ASP A 467 23.92 -20.62 2.21
CA ASP A 467 23.46 -19.34 2.75
C ASP A 467 22.09 -18.94 2.16
N VAL A 468 21.88 -19.20 0.86
CA VAL A 468 20.61 -18.99 0.15
C VAL A 468 19.50 -19.84 0.75
N GLU A 469 19.73 -21.15 0.90
CA GLU A 469 18.73 -22.07 1.44
C GLU A 469 18.42 -21.79 2.91
N ILE A 470 19.41 -21.38 3.71
CA ILE A 470 19.19 -20.96 5.10
C ILE A 470 18.23 -19.78 5.15
N ARG A 471 18.44 -18.75 4.30
CA ARG A 471 17.57 -17.57 4.27
C ARG A 471 16.14 -17.91 3.84
N ARG A 472 15.97 -18.76 2.82
CA ARG A 472 14.66 -19.28 2.40
C ARG A 472 13.95 -19.99 3.55
N ARG A 473 14.66 -20.85 4.28
CA ARG A 473 14.12 -21.57 5.46
C ARG A 473 13.68 -20.63 6.57
N ILE A 474 14.45 -19.59 6.85
CA ILE A 474 14.07 -18.62 7.89
C ILE A 474 12.79 -17.88 7.48
N TYR A 475 12.67 -17.44 6.22
CA TYR A 475 11.45 -16.82 5.73
C TYR A 475 10.22 -17.73 5.88
N TRP A 476 10.32 -18.97 5.39
CA TRP A 476 9.22 -19.93 5.51
C TRP A 476 8.94 -20.31 6.97
N GLY A 477 9.95 -20.32 7.83
CA GLY A 477 9.80 -20.49 9.27
C GLY A 477 9.05 -19.32 9.92
N CYS A 478 9.34 -18.08 9.53
CA CYS A 478 8.56 -16.89 9.91
C CYS A 478 7.11 -17.02 9.44
N TYR A 479 6.89 -17.40 8.18
CA TYR A 479 5.57 -17.57 7.59
C TYR A 479 4.73 -18.60 8.34
N ILE A 480 5.27 -19.78 8.62
CA ILE A 480 4.59 -20.83 9.38
C ILE A 480 4.31 -20.36 10.81
N SER A 481 5.28 -19.70 11.44
CA SER A 481 5.12 -19.17 12.80
C SER A 481 3.99 -18.13 12.88
N ASP A 482 3.91 -17.22 11.90
CA ASP A 482 2.82 -16.24 11.79
C ASP A 482 1.46 -16.94 11.71
N LYS A 483 1.30 -17.91 10.81
CA LYS A 483 0.03 -18.64 10.68
C LYS A 483 -0.35 -19.39 11.95
N LEU A 484 0.60 -20.07 12.58
CA LEU A 484 0.32 -20.82 13.80
C LEU A 484 -0.05 -19.89 14.96
N ILE A 485 0.76 -18.86 15.21
CA ILE A 485 0.54 -17.92 16.32
C ILE A 485 -0.79 -17.19 16.12
N SER A 486 -1.07 -16.72 14.90
CA SER A 486 -2.33 -16.04 14.58
C SER A 486 -3.53 -16.97 14.72
N LEU A 487 -3.43 -18.23 14.31
CA LEU A 487 -4.48 -19.24 14.52
C LEU A 487 -4.72 -19.52 16.01
N ILE A 488 -3.66 -19.75 16.80
CA ILE A 488 -3.76 -20.03 18.24
C ILE A 488 -4.40 -18.85 18.99
N LEU A 489 -4.06 -17.62 18.61
CA LEU A 489 -4.50 -16.41 19.31
C LEU A 489 -5.76 -15.76 18.74
N GLY A 490 -6.27 -16.25 17.60
CA GLY A 490 -7.38 -15.62 16.87
C GLY A 490 -7.04 -14.22 16.33
N ARG A 491 -5.77 -13.97 15.97
CA ARG A 491 -5.26 -12.67 15.51
C ARG A 491 -5.07 -12.65 13.99
N PRO A 492 -5.05 -11.47 13.34
CA PRO A 492 -4.71 -11.37 11.93
C PRO A 492 -3.31 -11.90 11.64
N VAL A 493 -3.12 -12.43 10.45
CA VAL A 493 -1.80 -12.83 9.93
C VAL A 493 -1.03 -11.61 9.42
N PHE A 494 0.29 -11.63 9.54
CA PHE A 494 1.15 -10.54 9.11
C PHE A 494 1.81 -10.78 7.74
N LEU A 495 2.18 -12.02 7.43
CA LEU A 495 2.90 -12.38 6.19
C LEU A 495 1.95 -13.04 5.19
N TYR A 496 1.55 -12.35 4.13
CA TYR A 496 0.65 -12.94 3.11
C TYR A 496 1.42 -13.81 2.12
N TYR A 497 0.75 -14.84 1.59
CA TYR A 497 1.37 -15.75 0.61
C TYR A 497 1.71 -15.03 -0.70
N ASP A 498 0.81 -14.15 -1.16
CA ASP A 498 0.98 -13.41 -2.41
C ASP A 498 2.09 -12.36 -2.35
N ASP A 499 2.55 -12.00 -1.15
CA ASP A 499 3.70 -11.11 -0.94
C ASP A 499 5.05 -11.85 -0.96
N ALA A 500 5.05 -13.19 -1.02
CA ALA A 500 6.23 -14.03 -1.01
C ALA A 500 6.73 -14.32 -2.43
N GLU A 501 7.93 -13.87 -2.76
CA GLU A 501 8.63 -14.24 -4.00
C GLU A 501 9.67 -15.36 -3.77
N VAL A 502 9.71 -15.90 -2.56
CA VAL A 502 10.68 -16.92 -2.14
C VAL A 502 10.28 -18.27 -2.70
N GLU A 503 11.18 -18.95 -3.39
CA GLU A 503 10.91 -20.30 -3.90
C GLU A 503 10.67 -21.29 -2.75
N PRO A 504 9.86 -22.34 -2.96
CA PRO A 504 9.73 -23.44 -2.01
C PRO A 504 11.08 -24.11 -1.71
N ILE A 505 11.25 -24.57 -0.46
CA ILE A 505 12.50 -25.14 0.03
C ILE A 505 12.90 -26.37 -0.81
N GLN A 506 14.13 -26.38 -1.32
CA GLN A 506 14.69 -27.56 -1.97
C GLN A 506 15.26 -28.51 -0.91
N GLN A 507 15.04 -29.81 -1.07
CA GLN A 507 15.74 -30.80 -0.23
C GLN A 507 17.23 -30.79 -0.58
N GLN A 508 18.04 -30.15 0.25
CA GLN A 508 19.48 -30.34 0.17
C GLN A 508 19.85 -31.74 0.69
N PRO A 509 20.81 -32.43 0.03
CA PRO A 509 21.31 -33.71 0.51
C PRO A 509 21.87 -33.51 1.93
N CYS A 510 21.46 -34.39 2.85
CA CYS A 510 22.01 -34.41 4.20
C CYS A 510 23.54 -34.50 4.10
N ALA A 511 24.26 -33.50 4.61
CA ALA A 511 25.72 -33.56 4.68
C ALA A 511 26.08 -34.87 5.42
N PRO A 512 27.03 -35.68 4.92
CA PRO A 512 27.41 -36.91 5.58
C PRO A 512 27.84 -36.57 7.00
N PHE A 513 27.19 -37.19 7.99
CA PHE A 513 27.63 -37.11 9.38
C PHE A 513 29.14 -37.40 9.42
N PRO A 514 29.99 -36.50 9.95
CA PRO A 514 31.35 -36.89 10.25
C PRO A 514 31.25 -37.99 11.30
N THR A 515 31.61 -39.21 10.88
CA THR A 515 31.84 -40.32 11.79
C THR A 515 33.09 -39.99 12.58
N ARG A 516 32.92 -39.52 13.81
CA ARG A 516 33.84 -39.77 14.92
C ARG A 516 33.17 -39.57 16.26
#